data_AF-A0A7S2YVK5-F1
#
_entry.id   AF-A0A7S2YVK5-F1
#
_cell.length_a   1.000
_cell.length_b   1.000
_cell.length_c   1.000
_cell.angle_alpha   90.00
_cell.angle_beta   90.00
_cell.angle_gamma   90.00
#
_symmetry.space_group_name_H-M   'P 1'
#
loop_
_entity.id
_entity.type
_entity.pdbx_description
1 polymer ?
#
loop_
_entity_poly.entity_id
_entity_poly.type
_entity_poly.pdbx_seq_one_letter_code
_entity_poly.pdbx_strand_id
1 'polypeptide(L)'
;HHASGAEAAGAGGGRKKKKRNDFQPRQPPSVFYHARTGMMMSPSEIAGSCDSDDDCNPRMLYHAEKVNAECHWATNLQKDFMVKWNDHNHNRPGQVLDKTIFHRCQTFFSKIQEEPFVDEELHAKYVELYIKHVMVLWDFSVLTREQVRTLVDHATQSLWGRPTDGRTDAVNH
;
A
#
# COMPACT_ATOMS: atom_id res chain seq x y z
N HIS A 1 19.54 60.59 -51.45
CA HIS A 1 20.58 61.50 -50.93
C HIS A 1 21.36 60.73 -49.87
N HIS A 2 22.53 60.15 -50.19
CA HIS A 2 23.88 60.75 -50.01
C HIS A 2 24.05 61.34 -48.60
N ALA A 3 25.07 61.08 -47.79
CA ALA A 3 26.35 60.39 -47.97
C ALA A 3 27.00 60.13 -46.59
N SER A 4 28.08 59.34 -46.60
CA SER A 4 29.34 59.39 -45.81
C SER A 4 29.37 60.19 -44.50
N GLY A 5 29.97 59.74 -43.39
CA GLY A 5 31.15 58.89 -43.21
C GLY A 5 32.08 59.62 -42.23
N ALA A 6 32.73 58.91 -41.30
CA ALA A 6 34.00 59.31 -40.67
C ALA A 6 34.47 58.22 -39.68
N GLU A 7 35.67 57.71 -39.93
CA GLU A 7 36.48 56.94 -38.99
C GLU A 7 37.07 57.85 -37.91
N ALA A 8 37.31 57.30 -36.72
CA ALA A 8 38.46 57.66 -35.90
C ALA A 8 38.83 56.51 -34.95
N ALA A 9 40.10 56.09 -35.05
CA ALA A 9 40.74 55.10 -34.21
C ALA A 9 40.94 55.59 -32.77
N GLY A 10 40.89 54.66 -31.81
CA GLY A 10 41.26 54.91 -30.42
C GLY A 10 41.65 53.60 -29.73
N ALA A 11 42.96 53.40 -29.55
CA ALA A 11 43.58 52.25 -28.93
C ALA A 11 43.17 52.07 -27.45
N GLY A 12 43.10 50.81 -26.96
CA GLY A 12 43.04 50.57 -25.53
C GLY A 12 42.78 49.13 -25.09
N GLY A 13 43.84 48.42 -24.70
CA GLY A 13 43.78 47.48 -23.58
C GLY A 13 43.38 46.02 -23.88
N GLY A 14 44.31 45.24 -24.41
CA GLY A 14 44.26 43.79 -24.36
C GLY A 14 44.31 43.27 -22.91
N ARG A 15 43.15 43.02 -22.30
CA ARG A 15 43.05 42.36 -20.99
C ARG A 15 43.06 40.85 -21.21
N LYS A 16 44.23 40.22 -21.04
CA LYS A 16 44.37 38.75 -20.99
C LYS A 16 43.46 38.22 -19.87
N LYS A 17 42.33 37.58 -20.24
CA LYS A 17 41.52 36.77 -19.33
C LYS A 17 42.40 35.61 -18.86
N LYS A 18 42.94 35.73 -17.63
CA LYS A 18 43.58 34.65 -16.91
C LYS A 18 42.52 33.54 -16.76
N LYS A 19 42.65 32.43 -17.49
CA LYS A 19 41.83 31.22 -17.28
C LYS A 19 41.99 30.87 -15.80
N ARG A 20 40.93 31.08 -15.03
CA ARG A 20 40.83 30.56 -13.67
C ARG A 20 40.82 29.04 -13.85
N ASN A 21 41.89 28.38 -13.42
CA ASN A 21 41.84 26.94 -13.21
C ASN A 21 40.83 26.74 -12.09
N ASP A 22 39.59 26.44 -12.46
CA ASP A 22 38.59 25.93 -11.55
C ASP A 22 39.03 24.51 -11.17
N PHE A 23 39.96 24.46 -10.22
CA PHE A 23 40.25 23.26 -9.46
C PHE A 23 39.00 23.00 -8.62
N GLN A 24 37.99 22.36 -9.22
CA GLN A 24 36.91 21.81 -8.42
C GLN A 24 37.54 20.72 -7.54
N PRO A 25 37.49 20.85 -6.21
CA PRO A 25 37.87 19.74 -5.35
C PRO A 25 36.96 18.57 -5.74
N ARG A 26 37.55 17.48 -6.25
CA ARG A 26 36.82 16.23 -6.43
C ARG A 26 36.23 15.89 -5.08
N GLN A 27 34.91 15.89 -4.97
CA GLN A 27 34.28 15.40 -3.76
C GLN A 27 34.82 13.98 -3.51
N PRO A 28 35.21 13.65 -2.27
CA PRO A 28 35.61 12.30 -1.95
C PRO A 28 34.48 11.35 -2.37
N PRO A 29 34.79 10.14 -2.86
CA PRO A 29 33.75 9.19 -3.21
C PRO A 29 32.87 8.96 -1.99
N SER A 30 31.60 9.36 -2.08
CA SER A 30 30.63 9.11 -1.03
C SER A 30 30.50 7.59 -0.85
N VAL A 31 30.86 7.10 0.33
CA VAL A 31 30.66 5.71 0.70
C VAL A 31 29.26 5.59 1.28
N PHE A 32 28.43 4.71 0.71
CA PHE A 32 27.08 4.42 1.19
C PHE A 32 27.06 3.05 1.87
N TYR A 33 26.18 2.90 2.85
CA TYR A 33 26.02 1.69 3.64
C TYR A 33 24.54 1.31 3.70
N HIS A 34 24.24 0.02 3.61
CA HIS A 34 22.92 -0.54 3.86
C HIS A 34 22.51 -0.28 5.32
N ALA A 35 21.33 0.30 5.56
CA ALA A 35 20.88 0.73 6.88
C ALA A 35 20.65 -0.44 7.85
N ARG A 36 20.16 -1.58 7.34
CA ARG A 36 19.84 -2.78 8.14
C ARG A 36 21.06 -3.60 8.51
N THR A 37 22.01 -3.75 7.59
CA THR A 37 23.15 -4.66 7.75
C THR A 37 24.45 -3.93 8.11
N GLY A 38 24.50 -2.61 7.90
CA GLY A 38 25.72 -1.81 8.04
C GLY A 38 26.80 -2.14 7.00
N MET A 39 26.47 -2.94 5.99
CA MET A 39 27.42 -3.34 4.95
C MET A 39 27.55 -2.25 3.88
N MET A 40 28.76 -2.10 3.32
CA MET A 40 29.02 -1.11 2.28
C MET A 40 28.26 -1.46 0.99
N MET A 41 27.59 -0.47 0.39
CA MET A 41 26.89 -0.64 -0.88
C MET A 41 27.88 -0.62 -2.05
N SER A 42 27.63 -1.48 -3.03
CA SER A 42 28.36 -1.48 -4.30
C SER A 42 27.93 -0.32 -5.20
N PRO A 43 28.80 0.15 -6.12
CA PRO A 43 28.43 1.17 -7.11
C PRO A 43 27.22 0.81 -7.97
N SER A 44 26.98 -0.48 -8.22
CA SER A 44 25.80 -0.97 -8.94
C SER A 44 24.51 -0.85 -8.14
N GLU A 45 24.53 -1.10 -6.83
CA GLU A 45 23.36 -0.93 -5.95
C GLU A 45 22.98 0.55 -5.81
N ILE A 46 23.99 1.41 -5.68
CA ILE A 46 23.80 2.88 -5.61
C ILE A 46 23.22 3.41 -6.93
N ALA A 47 23.79 3.01 -8.08
CA ALA A 47 23.31 3.45 -9.39
C ALA A 47 21.90 2.91 -9.72
N GLY A 48 21.55 1.74 -9.18
CA GLY A 48 20.23 1.12 -9.33
C GLY A 48 19.15 1.72 -8.43
N SER A 49 19.48 2.65 -7.53
CA SER A 49 18.57 3.10 -6.45
C SER A 49 17.99 1.92 -5.65
N CYS A 50 18.76 0.84 -5.52
CA CYS A 50 18.37 -0.38 -4.82
C CYS A 50 18.76 -0.29 -3.34
N ASP A 51 18.35 0.78 -2.66
CA ASP A 51 18.30 0.78 -1.20
C ASP A 51 16.99 0.09 -0.78
N SER A 52 17.01 -1.24 -0.74
CA SER A 52 15.84 -2.07 -0.44
C SER A 52 15.41 -2.03 1.02
N ASP A 53 16.07 -1.24 1.87
CA ASP A 53 15.79 -1.18 3.30
C ASP A 53 14.56 -0.32 3.63
N ASP A 54 14.05 0.45 2.67
CA ASP A 54 12.81 1.24 2.79
C ASP A 54 11.53 0.41 2.58
N ASP A 55 11.63 -0.91 2.45
CA ASP A 55 10.48 -1.83 2.59
C ASP A 55 9.96 -1.78 4.03
N CYS A 56 9.21 -0.71 4.29
CA CYS A 56 8.50 -0.39 5.51
C CYS A 56 7.45 -1.46 5.80
N ASN A 57 7.83 -2.58 6.41
CA ASN A 57 6.87 -3.26 7.28
C ASN A 57 7.46 -4.03 8.49
N PRO A 58 8.25 -3.40 9.38
CA PRO A 58 8.51 -3.96 10.71
C PRO A 58 7.26 -4.01 11.62
N ARG A 59 6.09 -3.53 11.15
CA ARG A 59 4.88 -3.37 11.98
C ARG A 59 3.98 -4.61 12.04
N MET A 60 4.20 -5.60 11.18
CA MET A 60 3.33 -6.79 11.10
C MET A 60 3.28 -7.58 12.42
N LEU A 61 4.45 -7.90 12.99
CA LEU A 61 4.57 -8.59 14.27
C LEU A 61 3.99 -7.75 15.41
N TYR A 62 4.21 -6.44 15.37
CA TYR A 62 3.67 -5.50 16.35
C TYR A 62 2.14 -5.51 16.40
N HIS A 63 1.46 -5.61 15.26
CA HIS A 63 -0.01 -5.66 15.24
C HIS A 63 -0.58 -6.95 15.83
N ALA A 64 0.01 -8.10 15.52
CA ALA A 64 -0.44 -9.39 16.05
C ALA A 64 -0.21 -9.50 17.56
N GLU A 65 0.97 -9.10 18.04
CA GLU A 65 1.30 -9.08 19.47
C GLU A 65 0.37 -8.15 20.24
N LYS A 66 0.11 -6.95 19.69
CA LYS A 66 -0.74 -5.94 20.32
C LYS A 66 -2.20 -6.39 20.42
N VAL A 67 -2.78 -6.93 19.34
CA VAL A 67 -4.15 -7.47 19.36
C VAL A 67 -4.26 -8.60 20.39
N ASN A 68 -3.28 -9.49 20.46
CA ASN A 68 -3.28 -10.58 21.41
C ASN A 68 -3.17 -10.11 22.86
N ALA A 69 -2.32 -9.12 23.14
CA ALA A 69 -2.09 -8.59 24.48
C ALA A 69 -3.25 -7.70 24.97
N GLU A 70 -3.81 -6.85 24.10
CA GLU A 70 -4.77 -5.82 24.52
C GLU A 70 -6.23 -6.30 24.42
N CYS A 71 -6.57 -7.14 23.45
CA CYS A 71 -7.95 -7.57 23.20
C CYS A 71 -8.32 -8.88 23.94
N HIS A 72 -8.03 -8.99 25.24
CA HIS A 72 -8.29 -10.19 26.04
C HIS A 72 -9.77 -10.63 26.07
N TRP A 73 -10.70 -9.70 25.85
CA TRP A 73 -12.14 -9.95 25.74
C TRP A 73 -12.58 -10.58 24.40
N ALA A 74 -11.74 -10.50 23.38
CA ALA A 74 -12.05 -11.04 22.05
C ALA A 74 -11.69 -12.53 21.97
N THR A 75 -12.51 -13.28 21.23
CA THR A 75 -12.22 -14.68 20.93
C THR A 75 -10.99 -14.79 20.01
N ASN A 76 -10.32 -15.96 20.00
CA ASN A 76 -9.17 -16.18 19.11
C ASN A 76 -9.52 -15.96 17.63
N LEU A 77 -10.74 -16.33 17.23
CA LEU A 77 -11.22 -16.11 15.87
C LEU A 77 -11.33 -14.63 15.51
N GLN A 78 -11.87 -13.81 16.43
CA GLN A 78 -11.95 -12.36 16.26
C GLN A 78 -10.57 -11.73 16.19
N LYS A 79 -9.65 -12.15 17.06
CA LYS A 79 -8.26 -11.67 17.04
C LYS A 79 -7.58 -12.00 15.70
N ASP A 80 -7.71 -13.22 15.23
CA ASP A 80 -7.15 -13.64 13.94
C ASP A 80 -7.71 -12.78 12.79
N PHE A 81 -9.04 -12.60 12.75
CA PHE A 81 -9.69 -11.72 11.77
C PHE A 81 -9.13 -10.28 11.82
N MET A 82 -9.00 -9.71 13.03
CA MET A 82 -8.44 -8.36 13.21
C MET A 82 -6.98 -8.26 12.72
N VAL A 83 -6.18 -9.29 13.00
CA VAL A 83 -4.78 -9.36 12.53
C VAL A 83 -4.74 -9.42 11.01
N LYS A 84 -5.54 -10.28 10.37
CA LYS A 84 -5.65 -10.38 8.91
C LYS A 84 -6.12 -9.08 8.26
N TRP A 85 -7.09 -8.40 8.87
CA TRP A 85 -7.53 -7.09 8.39
C TRP A 85 -6.41 -6.04 8.49
N ASN A 86 -5.70 -6.01 9.62
CA ASN A 86 -4.57 -5.10 9.79
C ASN A 86 -3.47 -5.39 8.77
N ASP A 87 -3.08 -6.66 8.62
CA ASP A 87 -2.12 -7.13 7.62
C ASP A 87 -2.50 -6.68 6.20
N HIS A 88 -3.76 -6.91 5.81
CA HIS A 88 -4.29 -6.50 4.50
C HIS A 88 -4.13 -5.00 4.24
N ASN A 89 -4.24 -4.19 5.28
CA ASN A 89 -4.17 -2.74 5.16
C ASN A 89 -2.74 -2.19 5.17
N HIS A 90 -1.83 -2.83 5.91
CA HIS A 90 -0.44 -2.38 6.08
C HIS A 90 0.50 -2.89 4.99
N ASN A 91 0.18 -4.00 4.32
CA ASN A 91 0.99 -4.55 3.22
C ASN A 91 0.86 -3.79 1.89
N ARG A 92 0.27 -2.59 1.88
CA ARG A 92 0.19 -1.75 0.67
C ARG A 92 0.90 -0.42 0.90
N PRO A 93 1.82 -0.01 0.03
CA PRO A 93 2.47 1.29 0.15
C PRO A 93 1.43 2.41 0.06
N GLY A 94 1.45 3.32 1.02
CA GLY A 94 0.61 4.52 1.05
C GLY A 94 -0.33 4.62 2.25
N GLN A 95 -0.81 5.85 2.49
CA GLN A 95 -1.75 6.15 3.56
C GLN A 95 -3.11 5.48 3.28
N VAL A 96 -3.71 4.89 4.32
CA VAL A 96 -5.10 4.45 4.26
C VAL A 96 -5.97 5.70 4.26
N LEU A 97 -6.65 5.97 3.14
CA LEU A 97 -7.59 7.07 2.99
C LEU A 97 -9.02 6.53 3.03
N ASP A 98 -9.96 7.29 3.60
CA ASP A 98 -11.37 6.88 3.72
C ASP A 98 -11.98 6.46 2.38
N LYS A 99 -11.69 7.22 1.31
CA LYS A 99 -12.14 6.90 -0.06
C LYS A 99 -11.68 5.53 -0.58
N THR A 100 -10.68 4.90 0.05
CA THR A 100 -10.15 3.58 -0.32
C THR A 100 -10.73 2.43 0.49
N ILE A 101 -11.45 2.71 1.59
CA ILE A 101 -11.95 1.69 2.51
C ILE A 101 -12.94 0.75 1.83
N PHE A 102 -13.83 1.26 0.98
CA PHE A 102 -14.75 0.42 0.21
C PHE A 102 -14.02 -0.62 -0.64
N HIS A 103 -13.05 -0.19 -1.45
CA HIS A 103 -12.25 -1.08 -2.28
C HIS A 103 -11.44 -2.08 -1.44
N ARG A 104 -10.88 -1.64 -0.30
CA ARG A 104 -10.15 -2.51 0.64
C ARG A 104 -11.05 -3.59 1.23
N CYS A 105 -12.30 -3.25 1.57
CA CYS A 105 -13.28 -4.23 2.03
C CYS A 105 -13.59 -5.27 0.94
N GLN A 106 -13.71 -4.87 -0.32
CA GLN A 106 -13.92 -5.79 -1.44
C GLN A 106 -12.73 -6.73 -1.60
N THR A 107 -11.51 -6.19 -1.67
CA THR A 107 -10.31 -7.01 -1.88
C THR A 107 -9.99 -7.89 -0.68
N PHE A 108 -10.32 -7.46 0.54
CA PHE A 108 -10.19 -8.29 1.73
C PHE A 108 -11.20 -9.44 1.71
N PHE A 109 -12.44 -9.19 1.30
CA PHE A 109 -13.44 -10.25 1.20
C PHE A 109 -13.07 -11.30 0.15
N SER A 110 -12.54 -10.89 -1.02
CA SER A 110 -12.01 -11.84 -2.01
C SER A 110 -10.94 -12.75 -1.41
N LYS A 111 -10.03 -12.21 -0.59
CA LYS A 111 -9.03 -13.02 0.11
C LYS A 111 -9.64 -14.02 1.09
N ILE A 112 -10.71 -13.65 1.80
CA ILE A 112 -11.45 -14.59 2.66
C ILE A 112 -12.02 -15.72 1.80
N GLN A 113 -12.64 -15.42 0.66
CA GLN A 113 -13.22 -16.45 -0.22
C GLN A 113 -12.17 -17.42 -0.81
N GLU A 114 -10.93 -16.96 -0.99
CA GLU A 114 -9.82 -17.76 -1.52
C GLU A 114 -9.08 -18.56 -0.43
N GLU A 115 -9.36 -18.30 0.85
CA GLU A 115 -8.62 -18.92 1.96
C GLU A 115 -9.04 -20.40 2.15
N PRO A 116 -8.08 -21.34 2.26
CA PRO A 116 -8.39 -22.75 2.44
C PRO A 116 -8.77 -23.03 3.90
N PHE A 117 -10.03 -22.79 4.24
CA PHE A 117 -10.58 -23.14 5.55
C PHE A 117 -10.66 -24.66 5.75
N VAL A 118 -10.44 -25.10 6.98
CA VAL A 118 -10.49 -26.52 7.36
C VAL A 118 -11.89 -27.10 7.20
N ASP A 119 -12.92 -26.30 7.48
CA ASP A 119 -14.32 -26.66 7.32
C ASP A 119 -15.19 -25.45 6.94
N GLU A 120 -16.40 -25.73 6.46
CA GLU A 120 -17.36 -24.73 6.01
C GLU A 120 -17.92 -23.87 7.16
N GLU A 121 -17.96 -24.40 8.38
CA GLU A 121 -18.47 -23.70 9.56
C GLU A 121 -17.52 -22.56 9.95
N LEU A 122 -16.22 -22.81 9.91
CA LEU A 122 -15.20 -21.81 10.16
C LEU A 122 -15.25 -20.71 9.09
N HIS A 123 -15.39 -21.07 7.82
CA HIS A 123 -15.56 -20.10 6.73
C HIS A 123 -16.79 -19.21 6.97
N ALA A 124 -17.93 -19.80 7.33
CA ALA A 124 -19.16 -19.06 7.62
C ALA A 124 -18.95 -18.06 8.78
N LYS A 125 -18.28 -18.46 9.86
CA LYS A 125 -17.95 -17.56 10.98
C LYS A 125 -17.04 -16.41 10.56
N TYR A 126 -16.11 -16.64 9.63
CA TYR A 126 -15.29 -15.56 9.04
C TYR A 126 -16.12 -14.55 8.24
N VAL A 127 -17.06 -15.04 7.43
CA VAL A 127 -17.96 -14.17 6.67
C VAL A 127 -18.88 -13.37 7.60
N GLU A 128 -19.37 -13.96 8.69
CA GLU A 128 -20.11 -13.23 9.71
C GLU A 128 -19.27 -12.13 10.39
N LEU A 129 -18.01 -12.42 10.71
CA LEU A 129 -17.09 -11.43 11.26
C LEU A 129 -16.82 -10.30 10.27
N TYR A 130 -16.70 -10.63 8.98
CA TYR A 130 -16.61 -9.62 7.92
C TYR A 130 -17.83 -8.69 7.91
N ILE A 131 -19.05 -9.24 7.96
CA ILE A 131 -20.29 -8.43 7.99
C ILE A 131 -20.31 -7.53 9.23
N LYS A 132 -19.98 -8.06 10.42
CA LYS A 132 -19.88 -7.28 11.66
C LYS A 132 -18.85 -6.15 11.53
N HIS A 133 -17.69 -6.43 10.93
CA HIS A 133 -16.65 -5.43 10.70
C HIS A 133 -17.11 -4.33 9.74
N VAL A 134 -17.85 -4.67 8.68
CA VAL A 134 -18.46 -3.67 7.78
C VAL A 134 -19.44 -2.77 8.54
N MET A 135 -20.22 -3.31 9.49
CA MET A 135 -21.09 -2.49 10.35
C MET A 135 -20.28 -1.53 11.23
N VAL A 136 -19.17 -1.98 11.81
CA VAL A 136 -18.28 -1.12 12.59
C VAL A 136 -17.73 0.02 11.70
N LEU A 137 -17.32 -0.28 10.46
CA LEU A 137 -16.86 0.74 9.52
C LEU A 137 -17.97 1.72 9.11
N TRP A 138 -19.23 1.27 9.04
CA TRP A 138 -20.38 2.19 8.91
C TRP A 138 -20.41 3.14 10.11
N ASP A 139 -20.40 2.61 11.34
CA ASP A 139 -20.53 3.42 12.56
C ASP A 139 -19.47 4.52 12.65
N PHE A 140 -18.26 4.25 12.14
CA PHE A 140 -17.17 5.24 12.01
C PHE A 140 -17.28 6.19 10.81
N SER A 141 -18.38 6.14 10.05
CA SER A 141 -18.66 6.99 8.89
C SER A 141 -17.62 6.90 7.77
N VAL A 142 -16.88 5.78 7.67
CA VAL A 142 -15.89 5.56 6.60
C VAL A 142 -16.49 4.87 5.37
N LEU A 143 -17.74 4.42 5.45
CA LEU A 143 -18.50 3.84 4.35
C LEU A 143 -19.85 4.55 4.19
N THR A 144 -20.32 4.66 2.95
CA THR A 144 -21.70 5.12 2.67
C THR A 144 -22.70 3.98 2.85
N ARG A 145 -23.99 4.33 2.99
CA ARG A 145 -25.08 3.35 3.08
C ARG A 145 -25.09 2.38 1.88
N GLU A 146 -24.90 2.90 0.68
CA GLU A 146 -24.90 2.12 -0.56
C GLU A 146 -23.72 1.15 -0.59
N GLN A 147 -22.54 1.61 -0.18
CA GLN A 147 -21.33 0.79 -0.09
C GLN A 147 -21.54 -0.36 0.90
N VAL A 148 -22.06 -0.08 2.10
CA VAL A 148 -22.31 -1.12 3.09
C VAL A 148 -23.31 -2.14 2.56
N ARG A 149 -24.41 -1.69 1.94
CA ARG A 149 -25.39 -2.60 1.33
C ARG A 149 -24.73 -3.51 0.31
N THR A 150 -23.89 -2.99 -0.59
CA THR A 150 -23.17 -3.80 -1.58
C THR A 150 -22.28 -4.85 -0.92
N LEU A 151 -21.51 -4.48 0.11
CA LEU A 151 -20.60 -5.42 0.80
C LEU A 151 -21.37 -6.51 1.55
N VAL A 152 -22.45 -6.14 2.25
CA VAL A 152 -23.26 -7.08 3.03
C VAL A 152 -24.07 -8.00 2.13
N ASP A 153 -24.68 -7.49 1.06
CA ASP A 153 -25.44 -8.30 0.10
C ASP A 153 -24.51 -9.36 -0.53
N HIS A 154 -23.29 -8.95 -0.93
CA HIS A 154 -22.29 -9.86 -1.48
C HIS A 154 -21.82 -10.92 -0.46
N ALA A 155 -21.53 -10.52 0.78
CA ALA A 155 -21.12 -11.45 1.83
C ALA A 155 -22.24 -12.43 2.23
N THR A 156 -23.48 -11.94 2.28
CA THR A 156 -24.66 -12.75 2.60
C THR A 156 -24.93 -13.76 1.48
N GLN A 157 -24.76 -13.39 0.21
CA GLN A 157 -24.85 -14.34 -0.90
C GLN A 157 -23.80 -15.45 -0.81
N SER A 158 -22.60 -15.19 -0.30
CA SER A 158 -21.61 -16.25 -0.06
C SER A 158 -22.06 -17.27 1.00
N LEU A 159 -22.75 -16.80 2.06
CA LEU A 159 -23.28 -17.68 3.11
C LEU A 159 -24.46 -18.55 2.66
N TRP A 160 -25.40 -17.97 1.90
CA TRP A 160 -26.70 -18.58 1.62
C TRP A 160 -26.91 -18.95 0.15
N GLY A 161 -26.05 -18.47 -0.75
CA GLY A 161 -26.18 -18.60 -2.20
C GLY A 161 -25.62 -19.89 -2.78
N ARG A 162 -25.62 -21.00 -2.03
CA ARG A 162 -25.51 -22.31 -2.69
C ARG A 162 -26.71 -22.47 -3.62
N PRO A 163 -26.51 -22.86 -4.88
CA PRO A 163 -27.60 -23.41 -5.66
C PRO A 163 -28.18 -24.57 -4.86
N THR A 164 -29.48 -24.51 -4.56
CA THR A 164 -30.26 -25.71 -4.27
C THR A 164 -30.30 -26.54 -5.55
N ASP A 165 -29.20 -27.21 -5.88
CA ASP A 165 -29.16 -28.11 -7.02
C ASP A 165 -30.09 -29.30 -6.73
N GLY A 166 -31.19 -29.36 -7.48
CA GLY A 166 -31.64 -30.64 -8.03
C GLY A 166 -32.76 -31.40 -7.32
N ARG A 167 -33.74 -30.75 -6.69
CA ARG A 167 -35.06 -31.37 -6.53
C ARG A 167 -36.01 -30.86 -7.61
N THR A 168 -35.75 -31.27 -8.84
CA THR A 168 -36.81 -31.39 -9.85
C THR A 168 -37.79 -32.44 -9.33
N ASP A 169 -38.81 -32.00 -8.61
CA ASP A 169 -40.03 -32.78 -8.51
C ASP A 169 -40.59 -32.84 -9.94
N ALA A 170 -40.25 -33.94 -10.62
CA ALA A 170 -40.93 -34.38 -11.81
C ALA A 170 -42.39 -34.65 -11.41
N VAL A 171 -43.20 -33.60 -11.48
CA VAL A 171 -44.65 -33.70 -11.47
C VAL A 171 -45.02 -34.31 -12.82
N ASN A 172 -45.18 -35.63 -12.83
CA ASN A 172 -45.89 -36.34 -13.88
C ASN A 172 -47.28 -35.74 -14.01
N HIS A 173 -47.55 -35.09 -15.14
CA HIS A 173 -48.89 -34.95 -15.71
C HIS A 173 -48.81 -35.08 -17.23
#